data_AF-A0A7L0FX15-F1
#
_entry.id   AF-A0A7L0FX15-F1
#
_cell.length_a   1.000
_cell.length_b   1.000
_cell.length_c   1.000
_cell.angle_alpha   90.00
_cell.angle_beta   90.00
_cell.angle_gamma   90.00
#
_symmetry.space_group_name_H-M   'P 1'
#
loop_
_entity.id
_entity.type
_entity.pdbx_description
1 polymer ?
#
loop_
_entity_poly.entity_id
_entity_poly.type
_entity_poly.pdbx_seq_one_letter_code
_entity_poly.pdbx_strand_id
1 'polypeptide(L)'
;QREQQWHDEQEQILHVLNGIEEETKNEVEQRFKDREFNELNNKMVKLKIYKEELLNTLGEFLEEHFPLPEEGGSAKKKNSSKEPAVELITLHEILELLINKLMSTPHEPYVTINDSFWPPYVELLLRYGIALRHPEDPNRLRLEAFHM
;
A
#
# COMPACT_ATOMS: atom_id res chain seq x y z
N GLN A 1 -22.18 -54.29 -45.46
CA GLN A 1 -22.31 -52.87 -45.87
C GLN A 1 -23.04 -52.05 -44.81
N ARG A 2 -24.27 -52.41 -44.41
CA ARG A 2 -25.04 -51.65 -43.39
C ARG A 2 -24.39 -51.59 -42.00
N GLU A 3 -23.83 -52.71 -41.51
CA GLU A 3 -23.09 -52.74 -40.23
C GLU A 3 -21.80 -51.93 -40.26
N GLN A 4 -21.07 -51.95 -41.37
CA GLN A 4 -19.85 -51.16 -41.51
C GLN A 4 -20.18 -49.67 -41.48
N GLN A 5 -21.21 -49.27 -42.21
CA GLN A 5 -21.68 -47.89 -42.25
C GLN A 5 -22.15 -47.42 -40.87
N TRP A 6 -22.85 -48.28 -40.12
CA TRP A 6 -23.23 -48.03 -38.73
C TRP A 6 -22.00 -47.85 -37.82
N HIS A 7 -20.97 -48.70 -37.97
CA HIS A 7 -19.73 -48.58 -37.20
C HIS A 7 -19.00 -47.26 -37.49
N ASP A 8 -18.87 -46.90 -38.77
CA ASP A 8 -18.22 -45.66 -39.21
C ASP A 8 -18.97 -44.42 -38.69
N GLU A 9 -20.31 -44.48 -38.64
CA GLU A 9 -21.15 -43.44 -38.02
C GLU A 9 -20.93 -43.34 -36.50
N GLN A 10 -20.80 -44.47 -35.80
CA GLN A 10 -20.51 -44.46 -34.37
C GLN A 10 -19.11 -43.88 -34.07
N GLU A 11 -18.09 -44.21 -34.88
CA GLU A 11 -16.75 -43.62 -34.74
C GLU A 11 -16.75 -42.11 -34.98
N GLN A 12 -17.50 -41.62 -35.98
CA GLN A 12 -17.64 -40.18 -36.21
C GLN A 12 -18.33 -39.48 -35.04
N ILE A 13 -19.40 -40.06 -34.49
CA ILE A 13 -20.09 -39.50 -33.31
C ILE A 13 -19.14 -39.44 -32.13
N LEU A 14 -18.36 -40.51 -31.88
CA LEU A 14 -17.37 -40.57 -30.81
C LEU A 14 -16.29 -39.50 -30.97
N HIS A 15 -15.76 -39.33 -32.18
CA HIS A 15 -14.77 -38.32 -32.49
C HIS A 15 -15.30 -36.89 -32.26
N VAL A 16 -16.53 -36.61 -32.73
CA VAL A 16 -17.18 -35.32 -32.51
C VAL A 16 -17.42 -35.05 -31.02
N LEU A 17 -17.91 -36.04 -30.28
CA LEU A 17 -18.13 -35.91 -28.83
C LEU A 17 -16.84 -35.64 -28.06
N ASN A 18 -15.76 -36.35 -28.40
CA ASN A 18 -14.45 -36.14 -27.76
C ASN A 18 -13.87 -34.76 -28.06
N GLY A 19 -14.08 -34.23 -29.27
CA GLY A 19 -13.72 -32.85 -29.62
C GLY A 19 -14.49 -31.81 -28.79
N ILE A 20 -15.80 -32.00 -28.62
CA ILE A 20 -16.65 -31.14 -27.80
C ILE A 20 -16.24 -31.22 -26.32
N GLU A 21 -15.92 -32.42 -25.81
CA GLU A 21 -15.46 -32.60 -24.43
C GLU A 21 -14.18 -31.80 -24.14
N GLU A 22 -13.16 -31.92 -24.99
CA GLU A 22 -11.89 -31.21 -24.82
C GLU A 22 -12.05 -29.69 -24.97
N GLU A 23 -12.87 -29.21 -25.92
CA GLU A 23 -13.17 -27.78 -26.06
C GLU A 23 -13.89 -27.24 -24.81
N THR A 24 -14.91 -27.95 -24.34
CA THR A 24 -15.67 -27.58 -23.13
C THR A 24 -14.78 -27.55 -21.89
N LYS A 25 -13.89 -28.53 -21.75
CA LYS A 25 -12.94 -28.61 -20.63
C LYS A 25 -11.98 -27.42 -20.61
N ASN A 26 -11.44 -27.05 -21.77
CA ASN A 26 -10.56 -25.88 -21.91
C ASN A 26 -11.30 -24.56 -21.60
N GLU A 27 -12.53 -24.40 -22.09
CA GLU A 27 -13.36 -23.23 -21.76
C GLU A 27 -13.65 -23.12 -20.26
N VAL A 28 -14.00 -24.24 -19.64
CA VAL A 28 -14.31 -24.30 -18.20
C VAL A 28 -13.08 -23.93 -17.37
N GLU A 29 -11.92 -24.49 -17.69
CA GLU A 29 -10.66 -24.17 -17.01
C GLU A 29 -10.28 -22.69 -17.16
N GLN A 30 -10.45 -22.13 -18.36
CA GLN A 30 -10.20 -20.71 -18.62
C GLN A 30 -11.15 -19.81 -17.80
N ARG A 31 -12.45 -20.13 -17.77
CA ARG A 31 -13.44 -19.39 -16.97
C ARG A 31 -13.16 -19.47 -15.48
N PHE A 32 -12.66 -20.60 -14.98
CA PHE A 32 -12.24 -20.73 -13.59
C PHE A 32 -11.06 -19.80 -13.28
N LYS A 33 -10.02 -19.80 -14.14
CA LYS A 33 -8.87 -18.89 -13.99
C LYS A 33 -9.27 -17.42 -14.04
N ASP A 34 -10.14 -17.04 -14.97
CA ASP A 34 -10.64 -15.66 -15.09
C ASP A 34 -11.44 -15.25 -13.85
N ARG A 35 -12.26 -16.15 -13.30
CA ARG A 35 -13.02 -15.89 -12.07
C ARG A 35 -12.10 -15.71 -10.85
N GLU A 36 -11.13 -16.59 -10.67
CA GLU A 36 -10.16 -16.49 -9.57
C GLU A 36 -9.34 -15.21 -9.66
N PHE A 37 -8.87 -14.86 -10.87
CA PHE A 37 -8.14 -13.62 -11.12
C PHE A 37 -8.99 -12.38 -10.84
N ASN A 38 -10.26 -12.37 -11.29
CA ASN A 38 -11.20 -11.29 -11.02
C ASN A 38 -11.51 -11.16 -9.51
N GLU A 39 -11.64 -12.28 -8.80
CA GLU A 39 -11.81 -12.25 -7.34
C GLU A 39 -10.59 -11.65 -6.64
N LEU A 40 -9.38 -12.04 -7.06
CA LEU A 40 -8.13 -11.49 -6.53
C LEU A 40 -8.03 -9.98 -6.80
N ASN A 41 -8.35 -9.53 -8.01
CA ASN A 41 -8.38 -8.12 -8.37
C ASN A 41 -9.39 -7.34 -7.53
N ASN A 42 -10.58 -7.89 -7.33
CA ASN A 42 -11.60 -7.27 -6.49
C ASN A 42 -11.13 -7.13 -5.03
N LYS A 43 -10.46 -8.15 -4.48
CA LYS A 43 -9.84 -8.08 -3.14
C LYS A 43 -8.75 -7.02 -3.08
N MET A 44 -7.89 -6.94 -4.10
CA MET A 44 -6.84 -5.93 -4.20
C MET A 44 -7.41 -4.50 -4.24
N VAL A 45 -8.45 -4.26 -5.04
CA VAL A 45 -9.11 -2.95 -5.11
C VAL A 45 -9.74 -2.57 -3.77
N LYS A 46 -10.45 -3.51 -3.12
CA LYS A 46 -11.02 -3.26 -1.78
C LYS A 46 -9.95 -2.91 -0.75
N LEU A 47 -8.80 -3.59 -0.76
CA LEU A 47 -7.69 -3.29 0.13
C LEU A 47 -7.09 -1.91 -0.13
N LYS A 48 -7.00 -1.48 -1.40
CA LYS A 48 -6.52 -0.12 -1.73
C LYS A 48 -7.46 0.95 -1.20
N ILE A 49 -8.77 0.79 -1.41
CA ILE A 49 -9.79 1.72 -0.91
C ILE A 49 -9.73 1.81 0.61
N TYR A 50 -9.73 0.65 1.28
CA TYR A 50 -9.64 0.62 2.74
C TYR A 50 -8.38 1.29 3.29
N LYS A 51 -7.22 1.08 2.64
CA LYS A 51 -5.96 1.75 3.01
C LYS A 51 -6.09 3.28 2.87
N GLU A 52 -6.67 3.75 1.77
CA GLU A 52 -6.86 5.18 1.51
C GLU A 52 -7.79 5.83 2.53
N GLU A 53 -8.95 5.22 2.78
CA GLU A 53 -9.89 5.67 3.82
C GLU A 53 -9.22 5.75 5.19
N LEU A 54 -8.48 4.71 5.59
CA LEU A 54 -7.75 4.67 6.86
C LEU A 54 -6.71 5.80 6.96
N LEU A 55 -5.92 6.03 5.92
CA LEU A 55 -4.90 7.09 5.91
C LEU A 55 -5.52 8.48 5.94
N ASN A 56 -6.64 8.68 5.24
CA ASN A 56 -7.37 9.95 5.25
C ASN A 56 -7.95 10.23 6.63
N THR A 57 -8.65 9.28 7.24
CA THR A 57 -9.18 9.44 8.61
C THR A 57 -8.08 9.68 9.63
N LEU A 58 -6.92 9.01 9.49
CA LEU A 58 -5.76 9.28 10.32
C LEU A 58 -5.20 10.69 10.10
N GLY A 59 -5.15 11.16 8.85
CA GLY A 59 -4.73 12.51 8.51
C GLY A 59 -5.60 13.57 9.18
N GLU A 60 -6.93 13.47 9.00
CA GLU A 60 -7.91 14.36 9.63
C GLU A 60 -7.73 14.41 11.15
N PHE A 61 -7.58 13.24 11.80
CA PHE A 61 -7.34 13.15 13.24
C PHE A 61 -6.04 13.86 13.67
N LEU A 62 -4.96 13.68 12.91
CA LEU A 62 -3.67 14.26 13.23
C LEU A 62 -3.63 15.77 13.00
N GLU A 63 -4.31 16.28 11.98
CA GLU A 63 -4.45 17.70 11.74
C GLU A 63 -5.20 18.40 12.88
N GLU A 64 -6.26 17.78 13.40
CA GLU A 64 -7.06 18.33 14.50
C GLU A 64 -6.31 18.31 15.84
N HIS A 65 -5.58 17.24 16.15
CA HIS A 65 -4.98 17.03 17.48
C HIS A 65 -3.49 17.34 17.58
N PHE A 66 -2.78 17.37 16.45
CA PHE A 66 -1.34 17.67 16.35
C PHE A 66 -1.11 18.74 15.27
N PRO A 67 -1.64 19.96 15.46
CA PRO A 67 -1.36 21.07 14.56
C PRO A 67 0.07 21.56 14.71
N LEU A 68 0.66 22.06 13.62
CA LEU A 68 1.94 22.75 13.66
C LEU A 68 1.89 23.94 14.63
N PRO A 69 3.01 24.32 15.24
CA PRO A 69 3.02 25.47 16.14
C PRO A 69 2.68 26.72 15.34
N GLU A 70 1.59 27.40 15.72
CA GLU A 70 1.36 28.76 15.26
C GLU A 70 2.58 29.61 15.63
N GLU A 71 2.98 30.51 14.73
CA GLU A 71 4.18 31.36 14.81
C GLU A 71 4.22 32.31 16.05
N GLY A 72 3.37 32.12 17.06
CA GLY A 72 3.26 32.98 18.24
C GLY A 72 2.80 32.35 19.56
N GLY A 73 2.79 31.01 19.71
CA GLY A 73 2.16 30.34 20.86
C GLY A 73 3.07 29.90 22.03
N SER A 74 3.46 30.82 22.92
CA SER A 74 3.87 30.56 24.33
C SER A 74 5.21 29.85 24.66
N ALA A 75 6.33 30.44 24.25
CA ALA A 75 7.53 30.43 25.08
C ALA A 75 8.27 31.76 24.92
N LYS A 76 8.42 32.52 26.03
CA LYS A 76 9.29 33.70 26.08
C LYS A 76 10.68 33.32 25.57
N LYS A 77 11.03 33.70 24.34
CA LYS A 77 12.43 33.77 23.92
C LYS A 77 12.69 35.06 23.14
N LYS A 78 13.44 35.92 23.81
CA LYS A 78 14.13 37.08 23.28
C LYS A 78 14.91 36.70 22.02
N ASN A 79 14.78 37.55 21.01
CA ASN A 79 15.75 37.83 19.95
C ASN A 79 16.03 36.68 18.95
N SER A 80 15.21 36.59 17.90
CA SER A 80 15.68 36.63 16.51
C SER A 80 14.48 36.63 15.57
N SER A 81 14.19 37.78 14.96
CA SER A 81 13.40 37.88 13.74
C SER A 81 14.15 37.16 12.62
N LYS A 82 13.78 35.91 12.35
CA LYS A 82 13.99 35.26 11.06
C LYS A 82 12.76 34.41 10.82
N GLU A 83 12.04 34.73 9.76
CA GLU A 83 11.04 33.84 9.16
C GLU A 83 11.61 32.42 9.11
N PRO A 84 10.80 31.37 9.31
CA PRO A 84 11.25 30.02 9.02
C PRO A 84 11.59 29.98 7.52
N ALA A 85 12.87 29.81 7.21
CA ALA A 85 13.33 29.73 5.82
C ALA A 85 12.80 28.49 5.08
N VAL A 86 12.09 27.60 5.80
CA VAL A 86 11.61 26.31 5.33
C VAL A 86 10.22 26.05 5.92
N GLU A 87 9.26 25.73 5.07
CA GLU A 87 7.90 25.33 5.45
C GLU A 87 7.95 23.98 6.19
N LEU A 88 7.37 23.94 7.39
CA LEU A 88 7.30 22.73 8.21
C LEU A 88 6.22 21.80 7.68
N ILE A 89 6.51 20.50 7.66
CA ILE A 89 5.52 19.48 7.35
C ILE A 89 4.82 18.98 8.62
N THR A 90 3.55 18.66 8.48
CA THR A 90 2.68 18.10 9.51
C THR A 90 3.09 16.68 9.91
N LEU A 91 2.58 16.20 11.05
CA LEU A 91 2.80 14.83 11.50
C LEU A 91 2.20 13.80 10.52
N HIS A 92 1.06 14.14 9.90
CA HIS A 92 0.43 13.32 8.87
C HIS A 92 1.36 13.11 7.67
N GLU A 93 1.92 14.19 7.12
CA GLU A 93 2.84 14.13 5.97
C GLU A 93 4.12 13.33 6.31
N ILE A 94 4.66 13.48 7.52
CA ILE A 94 5.81 12.67 7.97
C ILE A 94 5.46 11.18 7.95
N LEU A 95 4.32 10.80 8.51
CA LEU A 95 3.87 9.40 8.54
C LEU A 95 3.58 8.87 7.14
N GLU A 96 2.95 9.66 6.28
CA GLU A 96 2.69 9.31 4.90
C GLU A 96 4.01 9.04 4.13
N LEU A 97 5.02 9.89 4.29
CA LEU A 97 6.34 9.68 3.70
C LEU A 97 6.97 8.36 4.15
N LEU A 98 6.92 8.07 5.46
CA LEU A 98 7.47 6.83 6.02
C LEU A 98 6.73 5.58 5.51
N ILE A 99 5.40 5.62 5.47
CA ILE A 99 4.56 4.51 4.97
C ILE A 99 4.80 4.29 3.48
N ASN A 100 4.80 5.35 2.68
CA ASN A 100 5.04 5.26 1.24
C ASN A 100 6.44 4.74 0.93
N LYS A 101 7.45 5.15 1.72
CA LYS A 101 8.82 4.66 1.59
C LYS A 101 8.92 3.17 1.91
N LEU A 102 8.29 2.71 2.99
CA LEU A 102 8.23 1.31 3.37
C LEU A 102 7.55 0.46 2.28
N MET A 103 6.44 0.93 1.73
CA MET A 103 5.68 0.20 0.71
C MET A 103 6.38 0.16 -0.66
N SER A 104 7.08 1.23 -1.04
CA SER A 104 7.71 1.35 -2.36
C SER A 104 9.11 0.74 -2.41
N THR A 105 9.91 0.92 -1.35
CA THR A 105 11.28 0.41 -1.25
C THR A 105 11.50 -0.29 0.10
N PRO A 106 10.91 -1.48 0.32
CA PRO A 106 10.95 -2.17 1.63
C PRO A 106 12.37 -2.59 2.06
N HIS A 107 13.28 -2.79 1.10
CA HIS A 107 14.69 -3.11 1.36
C HIS A 107 15.52 -1.89 1.81
N GLU A 108 15.01 -0.68 1.57
CA GLU A 108 15.62 0.57 2.03
C GLU A 108 14.53 1.55 2.51
N PRO A 109 13.92 1.29 3.69
CA PRO A 109 12.73 2.00 4.15
C PRO A 109 13.04 3.33 4.83
N TYR A 110 14.24 3.88 4.63
CA TYR A 110 14.71 5.08 5.31
C TYR A 110 14.43 6.35 4.50
N VAL A 111 13.91 7.37 5.18
CA VAL A 111 13.71 8.74 4.69
C VAL A 111 14.74 9.65 5.35
N THR A 112 15.24 10.63 4.61
CA THR A 112 16.18 11.64 5.12
C THR A 112 15.42 12.78 5.79
N ILE A 113 15.74 13.06 7.05
CA ILE A 113 15.26 14.19 7.83
C ILE A 113 15.97 15.46 7.32
N ASN A 114 15.19 16.47 6.98
CA ASN A 114 15.66 17.80 6.59
C ASN A 114 15.00 18.87 7.48
N ASP A 115 15.26 20.14 7.19
CA ASP A 115 14.79 21.28 8.00
C ASP A 115 13.25 21.45 8.03
N SER A 116 12.50 20.80 7.12
CA SER A 116 11.03 20.80 7.14
C SER A 116 10.45 19.91 8.25
N PHE A 117 11.23 18.96 8.78
CA PHE A 117 10.76 18.04 9.81
C PHE A 117 10.75 18.74 11.16
N TRP A 118 9.56 18.94 11.72
CA TRP A 118 9.46 19.56 13.04
C TRP A 118 10.02 18.62 14.13
N PRO A 119 11.06 19.02 14.90
CA PRO A 119 11.73 18.12 15.84
C PRO A 119 10.82 17.46 16.88
N PRO A 120 9.79 18.14 17.44
CA PRO A 120 8.84 17.51 18.36
C PRO A 120 8.08 16.32 17.75
N TYR A 121 7.74 16.36 16.47
CA TYR A 121 7.08 15.24 15.79
C TYR A 121 8.03 14.07 15.57
N VAL A 122 9.25 14.36 15.14
CA VAL A 122 10.29 13.32 15.03
C VAL A 122 10.52 12.66 16.40
N GLU A 123 10.61 13.44 17.47
CA GLU A 123 10.84 12.92 18.82
C GLU A 123 9.64 12.13 19.35
N LEU A 124 8.41 12.57 19.07
CA LEU A 124 7.19 11.82 19.40
C LEU A 124 7.22 10.43 18.77
N LEU A 125 7.49 10.36 17.46
CA LEU A 125 7.56 9.09 16.73
C LEU A 125 8.64 8.15 17.31
N LEU A 126 9.80 8.70 17.67
CA LEU A 126 10.90 7.93 18.26
C LEU A 126 10.57 7.45 19.68
N ARG A 127 10.05 8.34 20.55
CA ARG A 127 9.76 8.03 21.95
C ARG A 127 8.68 6.97 22.11
N TYR A 128 7.68 6.97 21.23
CA TYR A 128 6.61 5.98 21.25
C TYR A 128 6.92 4.73 20.40
N GLY A 129 8.13 4.62 19.86
CA GLY A 129 8.55 3.44 19.08
C GLY A 129 7.78 3.25 17.77
N ILE A 130 7.25 4.35 17.21
CA ILE A 130 6.56 4.34 15.90
C ILE A 130 7.60 4.37 14.77
N ALA A 131 8.71 5.06 15.00
CA ALA A 131 9.82 5.17 14.05
C ALA A 131 11.16 4.88 14.73
N LEU A 132 12.16 4.52 13.92
CA LEU A 132 13.54 4.28 14.33
C LEU A 132 14.52 5.07 13.47
N ARG A 133 15.62 5.54 14.08
CA ARG A 133 16.75 6.11 13.34
C ARG A 133 17.61 5.02 12.70
N HIS A 134 18.33 5.37 11.65
CA HIS A 134 19.36 4.50 11.10
C HIS A 134 20.50 4.35 12.13
N PRO A 135 21.06 3.14 12.32
CA PRO A 135 22.09 2.90 13.33
C PRO A 135 23.37 3.72 13.10
N GLU A 136 23.68 4.02 11.84
CA GLU A 136 24.89 4.74 11.44
C GLU A 136 24.64 6.20 11.02
N ASP A 137 23.37 6.56 10.75
CA ASP A 137 23.02 7.90 10.25
C ASP A 137 21.83 8.47 11.03
N PRO A 138 22.06 9.40 11.96
CA PRO A 138 20.98 9.96 12.77
C PRO A 138 19.98 10.77 11.94
N ASN A 139 20.33 11.21 10.73
CA ASN A 139 19.43 11.98 9.87
C ASN A 139 18.53 11.09 9.01
N ARG A 140 18.57 9.77 9.19
CA ARG A 140 17.70 8.83 8.49
C ARG A 140 16.70 8.21 9.46
N LEU A 141 15.43 8.19 9.06
CA LEU A 141 14.30 7.71 9.84
C LEU A 141 13.52 6.66 9.05
N ARG A 142 13.09 5.57 9.69
CA ARG A 142 12.16 4.60 9.09
C ARG A 142 11.03 4.28 10.05
N LEU A 143 9.91 3.77 9.52
CA LEU A 143 8.85 3.21 10.35
C LEU A 143 9.36 1.94 11.07
N GLU A 144 8.89 1.73 12.31
CA GLU A 144 9.05 0.46 13.00
C GLU A 144 8.29 -0.65 12.26
N ALA A 145 8.83 -1.86 12.28
CA ALA A 145 8.14 -2.99 11.67
C ALA A 145 6.99 -3.44 12.59
N PHE A 146 5.75 -3.19 12.17
CA PHE A 146 4.58 -3.76 12.82
C PHE A 146 4.42 -5.21 12.36
N HIS A 147 5.06 -6.13 13.07
CA HIS A 147 4.81 -7.57 12.89
C HIS A 147 3.37 -7.86 13.34
N MET A 148 2.52 -8.38 12.43
CA MET A 148 1.24 -9.02 12.75
C MET A 148 1.41 -10.53 12.82
#